data_AF-A0A966Z0D9-F1
#
_entry.id   AF-A0A966Z0D9-F1
#
_cell.length_a   1.000
_cell.length_b   1.000
_cell.length_c   1.000
_cell.angle_alpha   90.00
_cell.angle_beta   90.00
_cell.angle_gamma   90.00
#
_symmetry.space_group_name_H-M   'P 1'
#
loop_
_entity.id
_entity.type
_entity.pdbx_description
1 polymer ?
#
loop_
_entity_poly.entity_id
_entity_poly.type
_entity_poly.pdbx_seq_one_letter_code
_entity_poly.pdbx_strand_id
1 'polypeptide(L)'
;MSAEWFAHYKPIIFAVVWGLVLALAGAWATDIGEWYKSLQQPSWKPPDWVFGPMWTVIFILAGAAFVMGYHRAPNQETIRMLVIL
;
A
#
# COMPACT_ATOMS: atom_id res chain seq x y z
N MET A 1 19.51 -20.56 -9.60
CA MET A 1 18.81 -19.80 -8.52
C MET A 1 18.18 -20.82 -7.58
N SER A 2 18.63 -20.90 -6.33
CA SER A 2 18.11 -21.84 -5.32
C SER A 2 16.75 -21.38 -4.78
N ALA A 3 15.90 -22.32 -4.35
CA ALA A 3 14.56 -22.05 -3.81
C ALA A 3 14.57 -21.14 -2.55
N GLU A 4 15.69 -21.07 -1.85
CA GLU A 4 15.86 -20.32 -0.61
C GLU A 4 15.79 -18.79 -0.81
N TRP A 5 16.22 -18.32 -1.98
CA TRP A 5 16.10 -16.90 -2.34
C TRP A 5 14.63 -16.47 -2.38
N PHE A 6 13.76 -17.28 -2.98
CA PHE A 6 12.33 -16.97 -3.06
C PHE A 6 11.68 -16.92 -1.69
N ALA A 7 12.08 -17.78 -0.75
CA ALA A 7 11.55 -17.78 0.60
C ALA A 7 11.87 -16.49 1.37
N HIS A 8 13.06 -15.91 1.14
CA HIS A 8 13.49 -14.68 1.80
C HIS A 8 12.78 -13.44 1.25
N TYR A 9 12.63 -13.33 -0.09
CA TYR A 9 12.02 -12.15 -0.73
C TYR A 9 10.48 -12.23 -0.87
N LYS A 10 9.87 -13.38 -0.58
CA LYS A 10 8.42 -13.59 -0.65
C LYS A 10 7.59 -12.46 0.00
N PRO A 11 7.84 -12.03 1.25
CA PRO A 11 7.05 -10.96 1.86
C PRO A 11 7.24 -9.61 1.18
N ILE A 12 8.45 -9.33 0.68
CA ILE A 12 8.77 -8.07 -0.02
C ILE A 12 8.05 -8.04 -1.36
N ILE A 13 8.11 -9.13 -2.14
CA ILE A 13 7.43 -9.25 -3.42
C ILE A 13 5.91 -9.11 -3.21
N PHE A 14 5.35 -9.78 -2.20
CA PHE A 14 3.94 -9.65 -1.86
C PHE A 14 3.56 -8.19 -1.54
N ALA A 15 4.31 -7.52 -0.66
CA ALA A 15 4.06 -6.14 -0.29
C ALA A 15 4.13 -5.17 -1.48
N VAL A 16 5.12 -5.33 -2.36
CA VAL A 16 5.28 -4.49 -3.55
C VAL A 16 4.12 -4.72 -4.54
N VAL A 17 3.81 -5.98 -4.84
CA VAL A 17 2.72 -6.31 -5.77
C VAL A 17 1.40 -5.78 -5.22
N TRP A 18 1.11 -6.01 -3.94
CA TRP A 18 -0.13 -5.55 -3.33
C TRP A 18 -0.22 -4.03 -3.28
N GLY A 19 0.86 -3.34 -2.92
CA GLY A 19 0.92 -1.87 -2.93
C GLY A 19 0.67 -1.29 -4.32
N LEU A 20 1.22 -1.90 -5.37
CA LEU A 20 0.97 -1.48 -6.75
C LEU A 20 -0.48 -1.74 -7.19
N VAL A 21 -1.05 -2.88 -6.81
CA VAL A 21 -2.47 -3.18 -7.07
C VAL A 21 -3.36 -2.13 -6.44
N LEU A 22 -3.15 -1.80 -5.16
CA LEU A 22 -3.93 -0.78 -4.47
C LEU A 22 -3.75 0.61 -5.07
N ALA A 23 -2.52 0.98 -5.43
CA ALA A 23 -2.24 2.28 -6.05
C ALA A 23 -2.94 2.43 -7.41
N LEU A 24 -2.87 1.41 -8.26
CA LEU A 24 -3.50 1.41 -9.59
C LEU A 24 -5.03 1.34 -9.49
N ALA A 25 -5.56 0.48 -8.63
CA ALA A 25 -7.00 0.38 -8.40
C ALA A 25 -7.56 1.70 -7.84
N GLY A 26 -6.87 2.30 -6.87
CA GLY A 26 -7.24 3.59 -6.30
C GLY A 26 -7.18 4.72 -7.33
N ALA A 27 -6.11 4.80 -8.14
CA ALA A 27 -5.99 5.78 -9.21
C ALA A 27 -7.07 5.63 -10.28
N TRP A 28 -7.45 4.40 -10.62
CA TRP A 28 -8.51 4.13 -11.59
C TRP A 28 -9.91 4.42 -11.03
N ALA A 29 -10.14 4.14 -9.74
CA ALA A 29 -11.43 4.37 -9.09
C ALA A 29 -11.67 5.83 -8.67
N THR A 30 -10.61 6.65 -8.60
CA THR A 30 -10.70 8.04 -8.15
C THR A 30 -11.00 8.97 -9.32
N ASP A 31 -12.19 9.58 -9.33
CA ASP A 31 -12.55 10.63 -10.29
C ASP A 31 -12.42 12.03 -9.66
N ILE A 32 -11.46 12.81 -10.18
CA ILE A 32 -11.22 14.22 -9.79
C ILE A 32 -11.71 15.16 -10.90
N GLY A 33 -12.97 14.98 -11.30
CA GLY A 33 -13.64 15.78 -12.32
C GLY A 33 -14.21 17.11 -11.84
N GLU A 34 -15.13 17.67 -12.63
CA GLU A 34 -15.80 18.95 -12.33
C GLU A 34 -16.58 18.92 -11.01
N TRP A 35 -17.18 17.77 -10.68
CA TRP A 35 -17.95 17.60 -9.45
C TRP A 35 -17.08 17.84 -8.20
N TYR A 36 -15.83 17.35 -8.19
CA TYR A 36 -14.93 17.50 -7.06
C TYR A 36 -14.43 18.94 -6.93
N LYS A 37 -14.17 19.57 -8.09
CA LYS A 37 -13.66 20.94 -8.17
C LYS A 37 -14.74 21.99 -7.87
N SER A 38 -16.02 21.66 -8.02
CA SER A 38 -17.14 22.57 -7.70
C SER A 38 -17.48 22.60 -6.21
N LEU A 39 -16.94 21.67 -5.40
CA LEU A 39 -17.12 21.67 -3.95
C LEU A 39 -16.50 22.91 -3.29
N GLN A 40 -17.13 23.39 -2.23
CA GLN A 40 -16.53 24.37 -1.32
C GLN A 40 -15.41 23.69 -0.54
N GLN A 41 -14.18 23.84 -1.01
CA GLN A 41 -13.01 23.24 -0.38
C GLN A 41 -12.49 24.13 0.76
N PRO A 42 -12.07 23.56 1.89
CA PRO A 42 -11.47 24.34 2.97
C PRO A 42 -10.14 24.96 2.51
N SER A 43 -9.81 26.15 3.01
CA SER A 43 -8.60 26.90 2.63
C SER A 43 -7.29 26.20 2.97
N TRP A 44 -7.31 25.26 3.92
CA TRP A 44 -6.14 24.49 4.35
C TRP A 44 -5.94 23.18 3.59
N LYS A 45 -6.82 22.86 2.63
CA LYS A 45 -6.68 21.63 1.85
C LYS A 45 -5.36 21.66 1.06
N PRO A 46 -4.53 20.61 1.14
CA PRO A 46 -3.36 20.51 0.28
C PRO A 46 -3.77 20.51 -1.21
N PRO A 47 -2.90 20.97 -2.11
CA PRO A 47 -3.10 20.81 -3.55
C PRO A 47 -3.31 19.34 -3.95
N ASP A 48 -4.16 19.08 -4.95
CA ASP A 48 -4.56 17.72 -5.35
C ASP A 48 -3.39 16.78 -5.66
N TRP A 49 -2.32 17.29 -6.25
CA TRP A 49 -1.15 16.49 -6.59
C TRP A 49 -0.40 15.95 -5.36
N VAL A 50 -0.54 16.59 -4.18
CA VAL A 50 0.13 16.17 -2.94
C VAL A 50 -0.43 14.85 -2.42
N PHE A 51 -1.67 14.50 -2.78
CA PHE A 51 -2.27 13.22 -2.40
C PHE A 51 -1.52 12.02 -3.00
N GLY A 52 -0.93 12.16 -4.19
CA GLY A 52 -0.09 11.11 -4.79
C GLY A 52 1.08 10.72 -3.89
N PRO A 53 2.00 11.66 -3.56
CA PRO A 53 3.09 11.42 -2.63
C PRO A 53 2.65 10.94 -1.25
N MET A 54 1.55 11.47 -0.70
CA MET A 54 1.03 11.00 0.60
C MET A 54 0.66 9.52 0.55
N TRP A 55 -0.07 9.08 -0.48
CA TRP A 55 -0.40 7.67 -0.65
C TRP A 55 0.84 6.80 -0.89
N THR A 56 1.82 7.28 -1.65
CA THR A 56 3.10 6.58 -1.82
C THR A 56 3.78 6.32 -0.49
N VAL A 57 3.88 7.33 0.38
CA VAL A 57 4.48 7.17 1.71
C VAL A 57 3.68 6.16 2.54
N ILE A 58 2.35 6.24 2.54
CA ILE A 58 1.49 5.29 3.27
C ILE A 58 1.72 3.85 2.78
N PHE A 59 1.73 3.61 1.47
CA PHE A 59 1.94 2.26 0.94
C PHE A 59 3.33 1.71 1.22
N ILE A 60 4.37 2.55 1.19
CA ILE A 60 5.73 2.15 1.58
C ILE A 60 5.76 1.75 3.06
N LEU A 61 5.18 2.57 3.94
CA LEU A 61 5.17 2.29 5.37
C LEU A 61 4.33 1.05 5.70
N ALA A 62 3.19 0.87 5.05
CA ALA A 62 2.35 -0.32 5.19
C ALA A 62 3.09 -1.58 4.72
N GLY A 63 3.76 -1.52 3.57
CA GLY A 63 4.59 -2.61 3.07
C GLY A 63 5.76 -2.94 4.00
N ALA A 64 6.43 -1.92 4.53
CA ALA A 64 7.51 -2.09 5.51
C ALA A 64 6.99 -2.75 6.80
N ALA A 65 5.84 -2.31 7.31
CA ALA A 65 5.19 -2.90 8.47
C ALA A 65 4.84 -4.38 8.23
N PHE A 66 4.27 -4.70 7.07
CA PHE A 66 3.97 -6.07 6.67
C PHE A 66 5.23 -6.95 6.63
N VAL A 67 6.30 -6.49 5.97
CA VAL A 67 7.57 -7.23 5.87
C VAL A 67 8.18 -7.46 7.25
N MET A 68 8.20 -6.43 8.11
CA MET A 68 8.69 -6.54 9.48
C MET A 68 7.87 -7.50 10.34
N GLY A 69 6.54 -7.50 10.18
CA GLY A 69 5.64 -8.41 10.87
C GLY A 69 5.81 -9.85 10.39
N TYR A 70 5.95 -10.05 9.08
CA TYR A 70 6.17 -11.36 8.48
C TYR A 70 7.44 -12.03 9.00
N HIS A 71 8.55 -11.28 9.08
CA HIS A 71 9.82 -11.81 9.60
C HIS A 71 9.81 -12.08 11.11
N ARG A 72 8.88 -11.48 11.86
CA ARG A 72 8.73 -11.68 13.31
C ARG A 72 7.60 -12.66 13.66
N ALA A 73 6.89 -13.18 12.67
CA ALA A 73 5.76 -14.06 12.89
C ALA A 73 6.23 -15.38 13.55
N PRO A 74 5.73 -15.74 14.74
CA PRO A 74 6.19 -16.93 15.46
C PRO A 74 5.68 -18.24 14.83
N ASN A 75 4.62 -18.18 14.01
CA ASN A 75 4.02 -19.34 13.38
C ASN A 75 3.25 -18.96 12.09
N GLN A 76 2.81 -19.98 11.37
CA GLN A 76 2.04 -19.83 10.12
C GLN A 76 0.66 -19.19 10.33
N GLU A 77 0.05 -19.33 11.51
CA GLU A 77 -1.24 -18.70 11.82
C GLU A 77 -1.10 -17.17 11.92
N THR A 78 -0.02 -16.66 12.52
CA THR A 78 0.27 -15.23 12.54
C THR A 78 0.50 -14.69 11.12
N ILE A 79 1.18 -15.45 10.25
CA ILE A 79 1.34 -15.07 8.84
C ILE A 79 -0.02 -15.02 8.13
N ARG A 80 -0.90 -15.99 8.37
CA ARG A 80 -2.27 -15.99 7.80
C ARG A 80 -3.06 -14.77 8.26
N MET A 81 -2.99 -14.42 9.53
CA MET A 81 -3.63 -13.22 10.06
C MET A 81 -3.13 -11.96 9.35
N LEU A 82 -1.81 -11.82 9.13
CA LEU A 82 -1.22 -10.67 8.42
C LEU A 82 -1.63 -10.56 6.94
N VAL A 83 -2.08 -11.65 6.32
CA VAL A 83 -2.48 -11.69 4.89
C VAL A 83 -3.99 -11.53 4.72
N ILE A 84 -4.79 -11.93 5.72
CA ILE A 84 -6.26 -11.99 5.64
C ILE A 84 -6.91 -10.79 6.35
N LEU A 85 -6.32 -10.29 7.44
CA LEU A 85 -6.78 -9.11 8.19
C LEU A 85 -6.01 -7.86 7.73
#